data_AF-A0A843HM80-F1
#
_entry.id   AF-A0A843HM80-F1
#
_cell.length_a   1.000
_cell.length_b   1.000
_cell.length_c   1.000
_cell.angle_alpha   90.00
_cell.angle_beta   90.00
_cell.angle_gamma   90.00
#
_symmetry.space_group_name_H-M   'P 1'
#
loop_
_entity.id
_entity.type
_entity.pdbx_description
1 polymer ?
#
loop_
_entity_poly.entity_id
_entity_poly.type
_entity_poly.pdbx_seq_one_letter_code
_entity_poly.pdbx_strand_id
1 'polypeptide(L)'
;MSQELTVTVPEDIKLELDSGTLTLKAGSKVYVPNGSGVFNIYIVQIDSGSGDISTISEPYMFFVNTASNSLSATTIGNIYSGQTAPTASIGTFWYDTTNNSVKRYNGSSWVSGFSLPICIISSGATSIKQVFNGFGYIGNELFVVKDVSANVPMGFNDDGTALFETYTTDRVLIGEKTTDYPYLVGSNGHFTGIYCASSYNNYRAGANLFFENMKVLARPLNSDTIEVNPSLSYTTRLIGQYANSPVMLKLANGLGTLFDDSPFIKNWYDVIFNLETANGYGLDVWGAILNRSREFIYNGNRYYLQGAQTIGGVDFTAEQMENLYRKVLQLTAMRYIGNASIASLNTLIQFIFKDDGECYCLEYGTMYIRYVFRFYLNDVQKAIIETIDPHPSGVESSYEYLPTQTYFGFIVRGVGGTDQPYLPFDNGPFYR
;
A
#
# COMPACT_ATOMS: atom_id res chain seq x y z
N MET A 1 14.15 -17.68 -30.07
CA MET A 1 13.41 -16.41 -30.16
C MET A 1 13.12 -16.03 -28.72
N SER A 2 13.81 -15.03 -28.15
CA SER A 2 13.56 -14.62 -26.77
C SER A 2 12.14 -14.07 -26.68
N GLN A 3 11.26 -14.74 -25.93
CA GLN A 3 9.98 -14.14 -25.59
C GLN A 3 10.28 -12.98 -24.63
N GLU A 4 9.85 -11.78 -24.99
CA GLU A 4 9.94 -10.59 -24.14
C GLU A 4 8.58 -10.39 -23.44
N LEU A 5 8.58 -9.66 -22.33
CA LEU A 5 7.34 -9.21 -21.68
C LEU A 5 6.57 -8.32 -22.67
N THR A 6 5.54 -8.87 -23.28
CA THR A 6 4.66 -8.16 -24.21
C THR A 6 3.25 -8.10 -23.66
N VAL A 7 2.67 -6.91 -23.66
CA VAL A 7 1.23 -6.71 -23.42
C VAL A 7 0.57 -6.33 -24.73
N THR A 8 -0.47 -7.05 -25.08
CA THR A 8 -1.31 -6.81 -26.25
C THR A 8 -2.67 -6.34 -25.76
N VAL A 9 -3.09 -5.18 -26.25
CA VAL A 9 -4.40 -4.59 -25.95
C VAL A 9 -5.28 -4.63 -27.21
N PRO A 10 -6.60 -4.81 -27.07
CA PRO A 10 -7.50 -4.79 -28.22
C PRO A 10 -7.66 -3.37 -28.77
N GLU A 11 -7.76 -3.22 -30.09
CA GLU A 11 -8.04 -1.93 -30.73
C GLU A 11 -9.55 -1.75 -30.97
N ASP A 12 -10.32 -1.88 -29.89
CA ASP A 12 -11.78 -1.89 -29.94
C ASP A 12 -12.39 -0.49 -30.15
N ILE A 13 -11.74 0.56 -29.65
CA ILE A 13 -12.20 1.95 -29.72
C ILE A 13 -11.43 2.69 -30.82
N LYS A 14 -12.16 3.15 -31.84
CA LYS A 14 -11.61 3.88 -32.99
C LYS A 14 -12.07 5.33 -32.96
N LEU A 15 -11.12 6.24 -32.74
CA LEU A 15 -11.37 7.67 -32.57
C LEU A 15 -10.60 8.48 -33.59
N GLU A 16 -11.22 9.56 -34.04
CA GLU A 16 -10.61 10.58 -34.88
C GLU A 16 -10.91 11.95 -34.28
N LEU A 17 -9.89 12.80 -34.17
CA LEU A 17 -10.04 14.18 -33.74
C LEU A 17 -9.62 15.07 -34.91
N ASP A 18 -10.60 15.76 -35.50
CA ASP A 18 -10.38 16.68 -36.60
C ASP A 18 -10.95 18.05 -36.26
N SER A 19 -10.10 19.08 -36.32
CA SER A 19 -10.51 20.48 -36.23
C SER A 19 -11.43 20.79 -35.03
N GLY A 20 -11.13 20.20 -33.88
CA GLY A 20 -11.91 20.38 -32.65
C GLY A 20 -13.17 19.52 -32.54
N THR A 21 -13.42 18.58 -33.46
CA THR A 21 -14.51 17.61 -33.37
C THR A 21 -13.97 16.19 -33.16
N LEU A 22 -14.38 15.55 -32.07
CA LEU A 22 -14.08 14.15 -31.80
C LEU A 22 -15.15 13.27 -32.45
N THR A 23 -14.74 12.31 -33.27
CA THR A 23 -15.62 11.33 -33.92
C THR A 23 -15.27 9.92 -33.44
N LEU A 24 -16.27 9.23 -32.87
CA LEU A 24 -16.20 7.79 -32.59
C LEU A 24 -16.73 7.04 -33.80
N LYS A 25 -15.88 6.20 -34.40
CA LYS A 25 -16.22 5.49 -35.64
C LYS A 25 -17.16 4.32 -35.41
N ALA A 26 -18.04 4.07 -36.36
CA ALA A 26 -18.87 2.87 -36.42
C ALA A 26 -18.01 1.60 -36.34
N GLY A 27 -18.55 0.57 -35.68
CA GLY A 27 -17.85 -0.68 -35.40
C GLY A 27 -16.93 -0.61 -34.16
N SER A 28 -16.78 0.55 -33.52
CA SER A 28 -16.10 0.63 -32.22
C SER A 28 -16.88 -0.16 -31.17
N LYS A 29 -16.18 -0.89 -30.31
CA LYS A 29 -16.77 -1.62 -29.18
C LYS A 29 -16.52 -0.85 -27.90
N VAL A 30 -17.57 -0.60 -27.14
CA VAL A 30 -17.50 0.06 -25.83
C VAL A 30 -18.17 -0.81 -24.78
N TYR A 31 -17.64 -0.75 -23.57
CA TYR A 31 -18.06 -1.61 -22.47
C TYR A 31 -19.06 -0.89 -21.59
N VAL A 32 -20.24 -1.48 -21.43
CA VAL A 32 -21.38 -0.87 -20.74
C VAL A 32 -21.72 -1.70 -19.51
N PRO A 33 -21.59 -1.13 -18.30
CA PRO A 33 -21.99 -1.82 -17.08
C PRO A 33 -23.47 -2.20 -17.09
N ASN A 34 -23.79 -3.44 -16.71
CA ASN A 34 -25.13 -4.02 -16.80
C ASN A 34 -25.52 -4.81 -15.54
N GLY A 35 -25.25 -4.26 -14.35
CA GLY A 35 -25.61 -4.92 -13.09
C GLY A 35 -24.71 -6.10 -12.73
N SER A 36 -24.65 -6.45 -11.44
CA SER A 36 -23.96 -7.64 -10.88
C SER A 36 -22.55 -7.92 -11.44
N GLY A 37 -21.75 -6.88 -11.71
CA GLY A 37 -20.39 -7.03 -12.28
C GLY A 37 -20.32 -7.48 -13.74
N VAL A 38 -21.44 -7.53 -14.46
CA VAL A 38 -21.51 -7.88 -15.89
C VAL A 38 -21.34 -6.65 -16.76
N PHE A 39 -20.56 -6.78 -17.84
CA PHE A 39 -20.36 -5.73 -18.84
C PHE A 39 -20.87 -6.21 -20.20
N ASN A 40 -21.77 -5.44 -20.77
CA ASN A 40 -22.22 -5.64 -22.15
C ASN A 40 -21.24 -4.96 -23.10
N ILE A 41 -21.02 -5.59 -24.25
CA ILE A 41 -20.29 -4.98 -25.36
C ILE A 41 -21.32 -4.28 -26.24
N TYR A 42 -21.27 -2.94 -26.27
CA TYR A 42 -22.06 -2.13 -27.20
C TYR A 42 -21.22 -1.83 -28.44
N ILE A 43 -21.73 -2.19 -29.61
CA ILE A 43 -21.10 -1.87 -30.89
C ILE A 43 -21.72 -0.58 -31.40
N VAL A 44 -20.89 0.44 -31.61
CA VAL A 44 -21.31 1.71 -32.18
C VAL A 44 -21.77 1.49 -33.62
N GLN A 45 -23.01 1.84 -33.92
CA GLN A 45 -23.64 1.51 -35.22
C GLN A 45 -23.32 2.53 -36.31
N ILE A 46 -23.19 3.80 -35.94
CA ILE A 46 -22.91 4.92 -36.83
C ILE A 46 -21.88 5.83 -36.19
N ASP A 47 -21.14 6.60 -37.00
CA ASP A 47 -20.19 7.58 -36.50
C ASP A 47 -20.89 8.60 -35.58
N SER A 48 -20.33 8.78 -34.39
CA SER A 48 -20.87 9.70 -33.37
C SER A 48 -19.87 10.84 -33.13
N GLY A 49 -20.25 12.06 -33.52
CA GLY A 49 -19.45 13.27 -33.31
C GLY A 49 -19.74 13.96 -31.97
N SER A 50 -18.76 14.63 -31.38
CA SER A 50 -18.91 15.45 -30.17
C SER A 50 -19.51 16.84 -30.43
N GLY A 51 -19.57 17.26 -31.70
CA GLY A 51 -19.62 18.68 -32.05
C GLY A 51 -18.27 19.37 -31.81
N ASP A 52 -18.21 20.67 -32.06
CA ASP A 52 -17.01 21.48 -31.84
C ASP A 52 -16.75 21.65 -30.33
N ILE A 53 -15.64 21.08 -29.87
CA ILE A 53 -15.15 21.11 -28.50
C ILE A 53 -13.83 21.90 -28.39
N SER A 54 -13.46 22.71 -29.39
CA SER A 54 -12.23 23.53 -29.40
C SER A 54 -12.15 24.54 -28.25
N THR A 55 -13.26 24.83 -27.58
CA THR A 55 -13.35 25.82 -26.49
C THR A 55 -13.20 25.21 -25.09
N ILE A 56 -13.02 23.88 -24.96
CA ILE A 56 -12.85 23.27 -23.63
C ILE A 56 -11.57 23.80 -22.96
N SER A 57 -11.69 24.36 -21.76
CA SER A 57 -10.56 24.97 -21.05
C SER A 57 -9.71 23.96 -20.27
N GLU A 58 -10.26 22.77 -20.02
CA GLU A 58 -9.66 21.71 -19.21
C GLU A 58 -9.73 20.37 -19.96
N PRO A 59 -8.97 19.34 -19.56
CA PRO A 59 -9.09 17.99 -20.12
C PRO A 59 -10.46 17.37 -19.83
N TYR A 60 -11.10 16.84 -20.87
CA TYR A 60 -12.42 16.21 -20.77
C TYR A 60 -12.30 14.71 -21.01
N MET A 61 -13.09 13.94 -20.26
CA MET A 61 -13.24 12.50 -20.45
C MET A 61 -14.56 12.22 -21.15
N PHE A 62 -14.55 11.33 -22.13
CA PHE A 62 -15.70 11.00 -22.97
C PHE A 62 -16.30 9.64 -22.63
N PHE A 63 -17.61 9.55 -22.81
CA PHE A 63 -18.47 8.40 -22.59
C PHE A 63 -19.44 8.25 -23.76
N VAL A 64 -19.92 7.04 -24.01
CA VAL A 64 -21.00 6.79 -24.97
C VAL A 64 -22.31 6.70 -24.22
N ASN A 65 -23.28 7.52 -24.60
CA ASN A 65 -24.68 7.32 -24.23
C ASN A 65 -25.28 6.28 -25.18
N THR A 66 -25.59 5.09 -24.67
CA THR A 66 -26.08 3.98 -25.49
C THR A 66 -27.53 4.16 -25.91
N ALA A 67 -28.30 4.99 -25.21
CA ALA A 67 -29.70 5.26 -25.54
C ALA A 67 -29.84 6.20 -26.74
N SER A 68 -28.95 7.19 -26.85
CA SER A 68 -28.97 8.18 -27.94
C SER A 68 -27.87 7.99 -28.99
N ASN A 69 -27.03 6.97 -28.84
CA ASN A 69 -25.82 6.74 -29.65
C ASN A 69 -24.98 8.01 -29.83
N SER A 70 -24.78 8.75 -28.74
CA SER A 70 -24.11 10.05 -28.75
C SER A 70 -22.95 10.07 -27.78
N LEU A 71 -21.96 10.92 -28.06
CA LEU A 71 -20.89 11.20 -27.12
C LEU A 71 -21.39 12.11 -25.99
N SER A 72 -20.90 11.87 -24.78
CA SER A 72 -21.11 12.71 -23.61
C SER A 72 -19.80 12.87 -22.87
N ALA A 73 -19.55 14.06 -22.33
CA ALA A 73 -18.27 14.35 -21.69
C ALA A 73 -18.44 15.25 -20.48
N THR A 74 -17.42 15.24 -19.62
CA THR A 74 -17.27 16.16 -18.49
C THR A 74 -15.79 16.35 -18.17
N THR A 75 -15.47 17.34 -17.34
CA THR A 75 -14.12 17.55 -16.81
C THR A 75 -13.73 16.39 -15.89
N ILE A 76 -12.44 16.05 -15.86
CA ILE A 76 -11.93 14.93 -15.02
C ILE A 76 -12.30 15.12 -13.54
N GLY A 77 -12.35 16.36 -13.03
CA GLY A 77 -12.73 16.66 -11.64
C GLY A 77 -14.20 16.38 -11.29
N ASN A 78 -15.08 16.14 -12.28
CA ASN A 78 -16.51 15.85 -12.09
C ASN A 78 -16.84 14.37 -12.38
N ILE A 79 -15.89 13.47 -12.10
CA ILE A 79 -16.03 12.04 -12.32
C ILE A 79 -15.73 11.32 -11.02
N TYR A 80 -16.71 10.56 -10.53
CA TYR A 80 -16.63 9.88 -9.25
C TYR A 80 -16.95 8.40 -9.42
N SER A 81 -16.61 7.61 -8.41
CA SER A 81 -17.02 6.22 -8.27
C SER A 81 -17.26 5.90 -6.80
N GLY A 82 -18.09 4.90 -6.53
CA GLY A 82 -18.34 4.41 -5.17
C GLY A 82 -19.75 3.89 -4.97
N GLN A 83 -20.02 3.42 -3.75
CA GLN A 83 -21.29 2.81 -3.39
C GLN A 83 -22.41 3.84 -3.21
N THR A 84 -22.05 5.07 -2.86
CA THR A 84 -22.98 6.18 -2.60
C THR A 84 -22.84 7.27 -3.65
N ALA A 85 -23.97 7.86 -4.04
CA ALA A 85 -23.97 8.94 -5.01
C ALA A 85 -23.30 10.20 -4.43
N PRO A 86 -22.42 10.88 -5.19
CA PRO A 86 -21.78 12.12 -4.74
C PRO A 86 -22.76 13.30 -4.78
N THR A 87 -22.45 14.35 -4.03
CA THR A 87 -23.06 15.67 -4.24
C THR A 87 -22.56 16.22 -5.58
N ALA A 88 -23.47 16.42 -6.53
CA ALA A 88 -23.10 16.59 -7.94
C ALA A 88 -23.67 17.87 -8.57
N SER A 89 -22.92 18.42 -9.52
CA SER A 89 -23.38 19.45 -10.45
C SER A 89 -23.88 18.81 -11.76
N ILE A 90 -24.65 19.56 -12.56
CA ILE A 90 -25.13 19.07 -13.86
C ILE A 90 -23.96 18.58 -14.72
N GLY A 91 -24.08 17.37 -15.26
CA GLY A 91 -23.05 16.76 -16.11
C GLY A 91 -22.01 15.92 -15.37
N THR A 92 -22.06 15.85 -14.04
CA THR A 92 -21.21 14.96 -13.24
C THR A 92 -21.47 13.49 -13.60
N PHE A 93 -20.41 12.71 -13.71
CA PHE A 93 -20.48 11.26 -13.89
C PHE A 93 -20.15 10.55 -12.58
N TRP A 94 -20.89 9.47 -12.32
CA TRP A 94 -20.66 8.60 -11.18
C TRP A 94 -20.77 7.14 -11.60
N TYR A 95 -19.76 6.35 -11.29
CA TYR A 95 -19.85 4.90 -11.37
C TYR A 95 -20.36 4.32 -10.05
N ASP A 96 -21.61 3.87 -10.10
CA ASP A 96 -22.28 3.18 -9.00
C ASP A 96 -21.76 1.74 -8.92
N THR A 97 -20.85 1.51 -7.97
CA THR A 97 -20.18 0.22 -7.81
C THR A 97 -21.14 -0.85 -7.27
N THR A 98 -22.14 -0.46 -6.50
CA THR A 98 -23.17 -1.36 -5.95
C THR A 98 -24.03 -1.94 -7.07
N ASN A 99 -24.50 -1.09 -7.98
CA ASN A 99 -25.39 -1.49 -9.06
C ASN A 99 -24.65 -1.77 -10.37
N ASN A 100 -23.31 -1.66 -10.40
CA ASN A 100 -22.49 -1.76 -11.59
C ASN A 100 -23.10 -0.97 -12.76
N SER A 101 -23.17 0.36 -12.59
CA SER A 101 -23.84 1.26 -13.53
C SER A 101 -23.17 2.63 -13.59
N VAL A 102 -22.79 3.10 -14.79
CA VAL A 102 -22.36 4.49 -14.97
C VAL A 102 -23.58 5.38 -15.16
N LYS A 103 -23.64 6.44 -14.34
CA LYS A 103 -24.73 7.40 -14.30
C LYS A 103 -24.22 8.81 -14.51
N ARG A 104 -25.06 9.66 -15.10
CA ARG A 104 -24.81 11.10 -15.27
C ARG A 104 -25.90 11.90 -14.56
N TYR A 105 -25.52 12.91 -13.79
CA TYR A 105 -26.48 13.80 -13.13
C TYR A 105 -26.99 14.85 -14.13
N ASN A 106 -28.31 14.93 -14.32
CA ASN A 106 -28.94 15.87 -15.26
C ASN A 106 -29.38 17.19 -14.60
N GLY A 107 -29.14 17.38 -13.30
CA GLY A 107 -29.64 18.52 -12.52
C GLY A 107 -30.85 18.23 -11.65
N SER A 108 -31.46 17.06 -11.81
CA SER A 108 -32.59 16.61 -10.98
C SER A 108 -32.44 15.16 -10.53
N SER A 109 -31.94 14.29 -11.41
CA SER A 109 -31.78 12.86 -11.16
C SER A 109 -30.51 12.30 -11.81
N TRP A 110 -30.10 11.13 -11.33
CA TRP A 110 -29.06 10.32 -11.93
C TRP A 110 -29.65 9.45 -13.04
N VAL A 111 -29.16 9.61 -14.26
CA VAL A 111 -29.60 8.87 -15.45
C VAL A 111 -28.54 7.83 -15.80
N SER A 112 -28.92 6.57 -16.02
CA SER A 112 -28.03 5.47 -16.44
C SER A 112 -27.98 5.31 -17.97
N GLY A 113 -27.21 4.33 -18.47
CA GLY A 113 -27.09 4.04 -19.90
C GLY A 113 -25.83 4.60 -20.55
N PHE A 114 -24.77 4.74 -19.76
CA PHE A 114 -23.47 5.21 -20.23
C PHE A 114 -22.44 4.09 -20.20
N SER A 115 -21.51 4.11 -21.16
CA SER A 115 -20.36 3.21 -21.17
C SER A 115 -19.35 3.55 -20.07
N LEU A 116 -18.35 2.69 -19.88
CA LEU A 116 -17.05 3.08 -19.32
C LEU A 116 -16.41 4.18 -20.20
N PRO A 117 -15.51 4.99 -19.64
CA PRO A 117 -14.90 6.08 -20.38
C PRO A 117 -14.08 5.53 -21.55
N ILE A 118 -14.08 6.26 -22.67
CA ILE A 118 -13.46 5.82 -23.93
C ILE A 118 -12.15 6.54 -24.24
N CYS A 119 -12.03 7.82 -23.87
CA CYS A 119 -10.82 8.61 -24.06
C CYS A 119 -10.76 9.86 -23.19
N ILE A 120 -9.57 10.46 -23.14
CA ILE A 120 -9.33 11.80 -22.60
C ILE A 120 -8.86 12.70 -23.75
N ILE A 121 -9.45 13.89 -23.85
CA ILE A 121 -9.06 14.95 -24.80
C ILE A 121 -8.36 16.07 -24.03
N SER A 122 -7.30 16.64 -24.63
CA SER A 122 -6.60 17.79 -24.05
C SER A 122 -7.45 19.05 -24.05
N SER A 123 -7.09 20.02 -23.21
CA SER A 123 -7.64 21.38 -23.31
C SER A 123 -7.46 21.94 -24.73
N GLY A 124 -8.46 22.68 -25.18
CA GLY A 124 -8.57 23.20 -26.54
C GLY A 124 -8.82 22.15 -27.64
N ALA A 125 -9.09 20.90 -27.27
CA ALA A 125 -9.28 19.78 -28.20
C ALA A 125 -8.17 19.64 -29.26
N THR A 126 -6.92 19.82 -28.81
CA THR A 126 -5.72 19.81 -29.66
C THR A 126 -5.13 18.42 -29.86
N SER A 127 -5.44 17.45 -29.00
CA SER A 127 -4.94 16.07 -29.06
C SER A 127 -5.81 15.10 -28.27
N ILE A 128 -5.86 13.85 -28.72
CA ILE A 128 -6.35 12.73 -27.90
C ILE A 128 -5.22 12.34 -26.95
N LYS A 129 -5.41 12.55 -25.64
CA LYS A 129 -4.39 12.29 -24.61
C LYS A 129 -4.27 10.81 -24.25
N GLN A 130 -5.41 10.11 -24.22
CA GLN A 130 -5.47 8.70 -23.85
C GLN A 130 -6.69 8.07 -24.53
N VAL A 131 -6.53 6.85 -25.05
CA VAL A 131 -7.64 5.98 -25.47
C VAL A 131 -7.66 4.75 -24.56
N PHE A 132 -8.83 4.40 -24.04
CA PHE A 132 -8.98 3.31 -23.06
C PHE A 132 -9.23 1.95 -23.72
N ASN A 133 -8.34 1.57 -24.65
CA ASN A 133 -8.40 0.31 -25.40
C ASN A 133 -7.96 -0.92 -24.59
N GLY A 134 -7.30 -0.73 -23.45
CA GLY A 134 -6.84 -1.84 -22.60
C GLY A 134 -7.15 -1.57 -21.13
N PHE A 135 -6.55 -0.50 -20.62
CA PHE A 135 -6.63 -0.09 -19.23
C PHE A 135 -7.24 1.30 -19.15
N GLY A 136 -8.05 1.56 -18.13
CA GLY A 136 -8.61 2.87 -17.87
C GLY A 136 -9.03 3.04 -16.42
N TYR A 137 -9.63 4.20 -16.14
CA TYR A 137 -10.13 4.53 -14.81
C TYR A 137 -11.41 5.35 -14.88
N ILE A 138 -12.22 5.27 -13.84
CA ILE A 138 -13.41 6.07 -13.63
C ILE A 138 -13.52 6.44 -12.16
N GLY A 139 -13.36 7.73 -11.84
CA GLY A 139 -13.23 8.18 -10.46
C GLY A 139 -12.02 7.51 -9.79
N ASN A 140 -12.28 6.82 -8.67
CA ASN A 140 -11.31 6.01 -7.95
C ASN A 140 -11.29 4.54 -8.38
N GLU A 141 -12.03 4.12 -9.39
CA GLU A 141 -12.03 2.73 -9.87
C GLU A 141 -11.14 2.56 -11.10
N LEU A 142 -10.37 1.49 -11.13
CA LEU A 142 -9.58 1.06 -12.29
C LEU A 142 -10.35 -0.02 -13.03
N PHE A 143 -10.20 -0.07 -14.35
CA PHE A 143 -10.76 -1.14 -15.14
C PHE A 143 -9.79 -1.64 -16.20
N VAL A 144 -9.91 -2.93 -16.51
CA VAL A 144 -9.25 -3.60 -17.62
C VAL A 144 -10.31 -4.20 -18.51
N VAL A 145 -10.24 -3.92 -19.81
CA VAL A 145 -11.21 -4.43 -20.77
C VAL A 145 -10.97 -5.91 -21.10
N LYS A 146 -11.93 -6.53 -21.78
CA LYS A 146 -11.83 -7.91 -22.25
C LYS A 146 -10.72 -8.04 -23.32
N ASP A 147 -10.15 -9.24 -23.47
CA ASP A 147 -9.17 -9.59 -24.52
C ASP A 147 -7.83 -8.83 -24.43
N VAL A 148 -7.48 -8.34 -23.23
CA VAL A 148 -6.13 -7.85 -22.91
C VAL A 148 -5.28 -9.06 -22.55
N SER A 149 -4.19 -9.28 -23.28
CA SER A 149 -3.29 -10.41 -23.05
C SER A 149 -1.88 -9.95 -22.70
N ALA A 150 -1.21 -10.65 -21.79
CA ALA A 150 0.16 -10.34 -21.42
C ALA A 150 0.95 -11.62 -21.13
N ASN A 151 2.21 -11.64 -21.57
CA ASN A 151 3.14 -12.74 -21.29
C ASN A 151 3.81 -12.51 -19.94
N VAL A 152 3.46 -13.29 -18.94
CA VAL A 152 4.01 -13.15 -17.59
C VAL A 152 5.15 -14.14 -17.38
N PRO A 153 6.33 -13.70 -16.90
CA PRO A 153 7.42 -14.61 -16.58
C PRO A 153 7.04 -15.49 -15.37
N MET A 154 7.11 -16.80 -15.56
CA MET A 154 6.73 -17.82 -14.57
C MET A 154 7.94 -18.62 -14.05
N GLY A 155 9.15 -18.16 -14.34
CA GLY A 155 10.40 -18.78 -13.91
C GLY A 155 11.36 -18.99 -15.08
N PHE A 156 12.16 -20.05 -15.01
CA PHE A 156 13.12 -20.40 -16.04
C PHE A 156 12.87 -21.84 -16.52
N ASN A 157 13.05 -22.07 -17.82
CA ASN A 157 13.17 -23.39 -18.40
C ASN A 157 14.49 -24.05 -17.96
N ASP A 158 14.59 -25.38 -18.14
CA ASP A 158 15.81 -26.15 -17.81
C ASP A 158 17.06 -25.68 -18.59
N ASP A 159 16.86 -24.98 -19.71
CA ASP A 159 17.92 -24.38 -20.54
C ASP A 159 18.35 -22.98 -20.07
N GLY A 160 17.80 -22.49 -18.95
CA GLY A 160 18.08 -21.17 -18.37
C GLY A 160 17.36 -20.00 -19.06
N THR A 161 16.52 -20.26 -20.07
CA THR A 161 15.69 -19.20 -20.69
C THR A 161 14.46 -18.90 -19.83
N ALA A 162 13.97 -17.66 -19.86
CA ALA A 162 12.76 -17.29 -19.11
C ALA A 162 11.53 -18.03 -19.66
N LEU A 163 10.80 -18.69 -18.77
CA LEU A 163 9.52 -19.32 -19.04
C LEU A 163 8.44 -18.25 -18.96
N PHE A 164 7.63 -18.12 -20.02
CA PHE A 164 6.48 -17.23 -20.03
C PHE A 164 5.20 -18.02 -20.17
N GLU A 165 4.17 -17.53 -19.48
CA GLU A 165 2.80 -17.98 -19.67
C GLU A 165 1.95 -16.77 -20.07
N THR A 166 1.11 -16.94 -21.09
CA THR A 166 0.20 -15.89 -21.54
C THR A 166 -1.05 -15.90 -20.67
N TYR A 167 -1.34 -14.76 -20.08
CA TYR A 167 -2.58 -14.51 -19.35
C TYR A 167 -3.46 -13.57 -20.14
N THR A 168 -4.77 -13.84 -20.22
CA THR A 168 -5.74 -13.02 -20.97
C THR A 168 -6.97 -12.69 -20.12
N THR A 169 -7.50 -11.48 -20.23
CA THR A 169 -8.78 -11.10 -19.61
C THR A 169 -9.96 -11.70 -20.37
N ASP A 170 -10.77 -12.52 -19.71
CA ASP A 170 -11.99 -13.13 -20.28
C ASP A 170 -13.20 -12.18 -20.25
N ARG A 171 -13.15 -11.19 -19.34
CA ARG A 171 -14.19 -10.20 -19.06
C ARG A 171 -13.57 -8.86 -18.68
N VAL A 172 -14.41 -7.84 -18.55
CA VAL A 172 -13.98 -6.56 -17.96
C VAL A 172 -13.77 -6.76 -16.47
N LEU A 173 -12.59 -6.38 -15.98
CA LEU A 173 -12.22 -6.40 -14.57
C LEU A 173 -12.29 -4.98 -14.01
N ILE A 174 -12.78 -4.83 -12.78
CA ILE A 174 -12.78 -3.56 -12.06
C ILE A 174 -12.19 -3.77 -10.67
N GLY A 175 -11.46 -2.77 -10.18
CA GLY A 175 -10.97 -2.75 -8.81
C GLY A 175 -10.60 -1.34 -8.35
N GLU A 176 -10.67 -1.12 -7.04
CA GLU A 176 -10.48 0.20 -6.45
C GLU A 176 -9.02 0.62 -6.49
N LYS A 177 -8.80 1.88 -6.91
CA LYS A 177 -7.51 2.55 -6.79
C LYS A 177 -7.31 2.95 -5.34
N THR A 178 -6.47 2.20 -4.63
CA THR A 178 -5.99 2.58 -3.30
C THR A 178 -4.63 3.28 -3.40
N THR A 179 -4.00 3.59 -2.26
CA THR A 179 -2.70 4.29 -2.19
C THR A 179 -1.51 3.47 -2.70
N ASP A 180 -1.67 2.16 -2.85
CA ASP A 180 -0.60 1.26 -3.30
C ASP A 180 -0.60 1.04 -4.83
N TYR A 181 0.42 0.34 -5.35
CA TYR A 181 0.50 -0.05 -6.76
C TYR A 181 -0.54 -1.13 -7.10
N PRO A 182 -1.52 -0.84 -7.98
CA PRO A 182 -2.50 -1.83 -8.37
C PRO A 182 -1.87 -2.87 -9.29
N TYR A 183 -2.28 -4.13 -9.17
CA TYR A 183 -1.81 -5.25 -9.97
C TYR A 183 -2.95 -6.16 -10.44
N LEU A 184 -2.78 -6.79 -11.61
CA LEU A 184 -3.63 -7.88 -12.06
C LEU A 184 -3.20 -9.18 -11.42
N VAL A 185 -4.16 -9.95 -10.93
CA VAL A 185 -3.95 -11.33 -10.49
C VAL A 185 -4.46 -12.25 -11.57
N GLY A 186 -3.61 -13.21 -11.98
CA GLY A 186 -3.97 -14.25 -12.92
C GLY A 186 -4.02 -15.63 -12.28
N SER A 187 -4.94 -16.47 -12.73
CA SER A 187 -5.00 -17.90 -12.40
C SER A 187 -5.44 -18.69 -13.63
N ASN A 188 -4.85 -19.86 -13.85
CA ASN A 188 -5.16 -20.75 -14.98
C ASN A 188 -5.15 -20.04 -16.36
N GLY A 189 -4.12 -19.25 -16.66
CA GLY A 189 -3.99 -18.53 -17.94
C GLY A 189 -4.97 -17.35 -18.13
N HIS A 190 -5.70 -16.94 -17.09
CA HIS A 190 -6.64 -15.83 -17.15
C HIS A 190 -6.40 -14.80 -16.05
N PHE A 191 -6.52 -13.51 -16.36
CA PHE A 191 -6.59 -12.48 -15.33
C PHE A 191 -7.97 -12.49 -14.67
N THR A 192 -8.00 -12.60 -13.34
CA THR A 192 -9.23 -12.80 -12.56
C THR A 192 -9.65 -11.57 -11.76
N GLY A 193 -8.76 -10.61 -11.54
CA GLY A 193 -9.08 -9.39 -10.81
C GLY A 193 -7.96 -8.34 -10.76
N ILE A 194 -8.31 -7.16 -10.28
CA ILE A 194 -7.39 -6.05 -9.97
C ILE A 194 -7.31 -5.92 -8.45
N TYR A 195 -6.09 -5.93 -7.90
CA TYR A 195 -5.84 -5.87 -6.46
C TYR A 195 -4.79 -4.83 -6.12
N CYS A 196 -4.76 -4.43 -4.84
CA CYS A 196 -3.78 -3.49 -4.31
C CYS A 196 -3.04 -4.07 -3.10
N ALA A 197 -1.80 -3.63 -2.86
CA ALA A 197 -0.85 -4.29 -1.97
C ALA A 197 -1.33 -4.38 -0.50
N SER A 198 -2.17 -3.50 0.01
CA SER A 198 -2.78 -3.62 1.34
C SER A 198 -3.66 -4.88 1.55
N SER A 199 -4.02 -5.60 0.48
CA SER A 199 -4.81 -6.84 0.53
C SER A 199 -3.98 -8.14 0.45
N TYR A 200 -2.64 -8.05 0.54
CA TYR A 200 -1.67 -9.13 0.23
C TYR A 200 -1.80 -10.42 1.07
N ASN A 201 -2.68 -10.45 2.07
CA ASN A 201 -2.71 -11.55 3.03
C ASN A 201 -3.38 -12.85 2.56
N ASN A 202 -4.00 -12.91 1.36
CA ASN A 202 -4.82 -14.09 1.01
C ASN A 202 -4.64 -14.73 -0.37
N TYR A 203 -3.82 -14.21 -1.30
CA TYR A 203 -3.63 -14.85 -2.61
C TYR A 203 -2.18 -15.24 -2.87
N ARG A 204 -1.85 -16.48 -2.48
CA ARG A 204 -0.61 -17.21 -2.89
C ARG A 204 -0.73 -17.86 -4.27
N ALA A 205 -1.57 -17.36 -5.17
CA ALA A 205 -1.83 -18.03 -6.44
C ALA A 205 -1.75 -17.06 -7.62
N GLY A 206 -0.63 -17.12 -8.35
CA GLY A 206 -0.56 -16.78 -9.77
C GLY A 206 0.12 -15.47 -10.18
N ALA A 207 0.21 -15.30 -11.51
CA ALA A 207 0.91 -14.24 -12.24
C ALA A 207 0.42 -12.83 -11.86
N ASN A 208 1.34 -11.92 -11.48
CA ASN A 208 1.01 -10.54 -11.08
C ASN A 208 1.57 -9.50 -12.07
N LEU A 209 0.75 -8.54 -12.53
CA LEU A 209 1.18 -7.42 -13.40
C LEU A 209 0.82 -6.06 -12.81
N PHE A 210 1.81 -5.20 -12.54
CA PHE A 210 1.63 -3.88 -11.92
C PHE A 210 1.32 -2.76 -12.92
N PHE A 211 0.59 -1.74 -12.46
CA PHE A 211 0.33 -0.52 -13.22
C PHE A 211 1.07 0.69 -12.65
N GLU A 212 1.75 1.45 -13.51
CA GLU A 212 2.20 2.82 -13.19
C GLU A 212 1.78 3.74 -14.34
N ASN A 213 1.00 4.79 -14.03
CA ASN A 213 0.55 5.80 -15.01
C ASN A 213 -0.15 5.23 -16.27
N MET A 214 -0.98 4.18 -16.13
CA MET A 214 -1.66 3.48 -17.25
C MET A 214 -0.71 2.90 -18.31
N LYS A 215 0.57 2.72 -17.98
CA LYS A 215 1.51 1.89 -18.72
C LYS A 215 1.75 0.63 -17.90
N VAL A 216 1.71 -0.52 -18.56
CA VAL A 216 2.19 -1.76 -17.95
C VAL A 216 3.70 -1.66 -17.89
N LEU A 217 4.21 -1.45 -16.67
CA LEU A 217 5.62 -1.62 -16.37
C LEU A 217 5.71 -2.88 -15.52
N ALA A 218 6.43 -3.90 -15.98
CA ALA A 218 7.17 -4.68 -15.01
C ALA A 218 8.29 -3.77 -14.51
N ARG A 219 8.02 -3.04 -13.43
CA ARG A 219 9.05 -2.24 -12.78
C ARG A 219 9.70 -3.10 -11.69
N PRO A 220 11.03 -3.26 -11.69
CA PRO A 220 11.73 -3.59 -10.46
C PRO A 220 11.48 -2.46 -9.45
N LEU A 221 11.18 -2.80 -8.20
CA LEU A 221 10.94 -1.84 -7.11
C LEU A 221 12.04 -0.76 -7.04
N ASN A 222 11.69 0.52 -7.27
CA ASN A 222 12.52 1.65 -6.89
C ASN A 222 11.72 2.94 -6.65
N SER A 223 11.76 3.47 -5.43
CA SER A 223 11.84 4.92 -5.26
C SER A 223 12.84 5.25 -4.16
N ASP A 224 13.96 5.76 -4.66
CA ASP A 224 14.92 6.72 -4.14
C ASP A 224 15.72 6.52 -2.85
N THR A 225 17.02 6.72 -3.09
CA THR A 225 18.14 7.06 -2.21
C THR A 225 18.57 6.02 -1.18
N ILE A 226 19.32 5.03 -1.67
CA ILE A 226 20.48 4.54 -0.93
C ILE A 226 21.68 4.72 -1.87
N GLU A 227 22.69 5.45 -1.42
CA GLU A 227 23.94 5.64 -2.15
C GLU A 227 24.58 4.28 -2.45
N VAL A 228 24.37 3.81 -3.69
CA VAL A 228 25.09 2.64 -4.18
C VAL A 228 26.52 3.08 -4.43
N ASN A 229 27.42 2.45 -3.68
CA ASN A 229 28.86 2.48 -3.81
C ASN A 229 29.31 2.79 -5.27
N PRO A 230 29.99 3.93 -5.55
CA PRO A 230 30.25 4.42 -6.91
C PRO A 230 31.16 3.52 -7.77
N SER A 231 31.59 2.38 -7.24
CA SER A 231 32.51 1.43 -7.88
C SER A 231 31.85 0.49 -8.91
N LEU A 232 30.52 0.53 -9.08
CA LEU A 232 29.81 -0.34 -10.04
C LEU A 232 29.11 0.38 -11.20
N SER A 233 29.14 1.71 -11.27
CA SER A 233 28.49 2.46 -12.35
C SER A 233 29.17 2.24 -13.71
N TYR A 234 28.42 1.77 -14.71
CA TYR A 234 28.94 1.54 -16.07
C TYR A 234 29.37 2.84 -16.77
N THR A 235 28.83 4.00 -16.35
CA THR A 235 29.16 5.31 -16.92
C THR A 235 30.62 5.69 -16.67
N THR A 236 31.23 5.18 -15.59
CA THR A 236 32.66 5.36 -15.27
C THR A 236 33.57 4.39 -16.02
N ARG A 237 33.01 3.34 -16.65
CA ARG A 237 33.74 2.29 -17.40
C ARG A 237 33.64 2.46 -18.92
N LEU A 238 32.93 3.48 -19.40
CA LEU A 238 32.78 3.74 -20.83
C LEU A 238 34.05 4.43 -21.37
N ILE A 239 34.77 3.77 -22.28
CA ILE A 239 35.92 4.40 -22.95
C ILE A 239 35.40 5.57 -23.79
N GLY A 240 36.02 6.75 -23.65
CA GLY A 240 35.52 8.02 -24.21
C GLY A 240 35.20 8.01 -25.72
N GLN A 241 35.82 7.11 -26.49
CA GLN A 241 35.52 6.92 -27.91
C GLN A 241 34.08 6.43 -28.21
N TYR A 242 33.43 5.77 -27.25
CA TYR A 242 32.06 5.27 -27.38
C TYR A 242 31.03 6.14 -26.66
N ALA A 243 31.45 7.23 -26.01
CA ALA A 243 30.59 8.12 -25.23
C ALA A 243 29.48 8.79 -26.05
N ASN A 244 29.65 8.88 -27.37
CA ASN A 244 28.67 9.49 -28.27
C ASN A 244 27.96 8.48 -29.19
N SER A 245 28.19 7.17 -29.02
CA SER A 245 27.55 6.15 -29.85
C SER A 245 26.19 5.75 -29.26
N PRO A 246 25.05 6.10 -29.91
CA PRO A 246 23.73 5.82 -29.34
C PRO A 246 23.44 4.32 -29.23
N VAL A 247 24.03 3.51 -30.12
CA VAL A 247 23.84 2.04 -30.12
C VAL A 247 24.63 1.39 -29.00
N MET A 248 25.90 1.77 -28.81
CA MET A 248 26.74 1.21 -27.75
C MET A 248 26.25 1.63 -26.36
N LEU A 249 25.77 2.86 -26.20
CA LEU A 249 25.15 3.31 -24.96
C LEU A 249 23.87 2.55 -24.64
N LYS A 250 23.03 2.26 -25.65
CA LYS A 250 21.82 1.44 -25.46
C LYS A 250 22.15 0.01 -25.06
N LEU A 251 23.15 -0.61 -25.70
CA LEU A 251 23.61 -1.95 -25.33
C LEU A 251 24.21 -1.99 -23.92
N ALA A 252 25.07 -1.03 -23.58
CA ALA A 252 25.68 -0.94 -22.25
C ALA A 252 24.63 -0.72 -21.15
N ASN A 253 23.62 0.11 -21.41
CA ASN A 253 22.48 0.29 -20.51
C ASN A 253 21.68 -1.00 -20.35
N GLY A 254 21.34 -1.67 -21.47
CA GLY A 254 20.60 -2.92 -21.44
C GLY A 254 21.33 -4.01 -20.64
N LEU A 255 22.63 -4.17 -20.86
CA LEU A 255 23.46 -5.11 -20.10
C LEU A 255 23.57 -4.70 -18.63
N GLY A 256 23.73 -3.41 -18.34
CA GLY A 256 23.73 -2.89 -16.97
C GLY A 256 22.45 -3.22 -16.22
N THR A 257 21.29 -3.06 -16.85
CA THR A 257 20.00 -3.41 -16.23
C THR A 257 19.76 -4.91 -16.10
N LEU A 258 20.36 -5.72 -16.98
CA LEU A 258 20.22 -7.19 -16.94
C LEU A 258 21.05 -7.84 -15.83
N PHE A 259 22.19 -7.24 -15.47
CA PHE A 259 23.12 -7.76 -14.45
C PHE A 259 23.09 -6.98 -13.15
N ASP A 260 22.18 -6.00 -13.00
CA ASP A 260 22.05 -5.25 -11.76
C ASP A 260 21.20 -6.05 -10.76
N ASP A 261 21.88 -6.80 -9.89
CA ASP A 261 21.27 -7.54 -8.80
C ASP A 261 21.03 -6.66 -7.55
N SER A 262 21.46 -5.40 -7.56
CA SER A 262 21.32 -4.47 -6.43
C SER A 262 19.86 -4.29 -5.98
N PRO A 263 18.86 -4.18 -6.89
CA PRO A 263 17.46 -4.09 -6.48
C PRO A 263 16.97 -5.36 -5.79
N PHE A 264 17.42 -6.53 -6.25
CA PHE A 264 17.08 -7.80 -5.61
C PHE A 264 17.68 -7.88 -4.21
N ILE A 265 18.97 -7.55 -4.05
CA ILE A 265 19.66 -7.57 -2.76
C ILE A 265 19.00 -6.57 -1.79
N LYS A 266 18.66 -5.37 -2.28
CA LYS A 266 17.96 -4.36 -1.48
C LYS A 266 16.57 -4.84 -1.06
N ASN A 267 15.79 -5.39 -1.98
CA ASN A 267 14.46 -5.90 -1.65
C ASN A 267 14.52 -7.07 -0.67
N TRP A 268 15.47 -7.99 -0.86
CA TRP A 268 15.72 -9.05 0.12
C TRP A 268 16.12 -8.47 1.48
N TYR A 269 17.01 -7.47 1.49
CA TYR A 269 17.41 -6.80 2.71
C TYR A 269 16.19 -6.16 3.39
N ASP A 270 15.37 -5.39 2.69
CA ASP A 270 14.24 -4.69 3.29
C ASP A 270 13.13 -5.65 3.77
N VAL A 271 12.84 -6.70 3.01
CA VAL A 271 11.72 -7.61 3.28
C VAL A 271 12.07 -8.70 4.29
N ILE A 272 13.33 -9.14 4.32
CA ILE A 272 13.78 -10.26 5.16
C ILE A 272 14.70 -9.78 6.29
N PHE A 273 15.73 -9.01 5.95
CA PHE A 273 16.86 -8.78 6.86
C PHE A 273 16.68 -7.52 7.72
N ASN A 274 16.08 -6.46 7.21
CA ASN A 274 15.86 -5.22 7.93
C ASN A 274 14.69 -5.39 8.90
N LEU A 275 14.97 -5.49 10.20
CA LEU A 275 13.96 -5.67 11.24
C LEU A 275 12.88 -4.58 11.23
N GLU A 276 13.19 -3.35 10.80
CA GLU A 276 12.21 -2.26 10.75
C GLU A 276 11.15 -2.47 9.67
N THR A 277 11.55 -3.02 8.52
CA THR A 277 10.70 -3.18 7.33
C THR A 277 10.34 -4.63 7.00
N ALA A 278 10.87 -5.60 7.76
CA ALA A 278 10.64 -7.01 7.53
C ALA A 278 9.14 -7.34 7.59
N ASN A 279 8.72 -8.16 6.63
CA ASN A 279 7.36 -8.70 6.57
C ASN A 279 7.21 -9.91 7.51
N GLY A 280 6.01 -10.49 7.58
CA GLY A 280 5.74 -11.64 8.44
C GLY A 280 6.75 -12.80 8.30
N TYR A 281 7.17 -13.14 7.08
CA TYR A 281 8.17 -14.19 6.87
C TYR A 281 9.58 -13.76 7.30
N GLY A 282 9.99 -12.53 7.01
CA GLY A 282 11.27 -11.98 7.51
C GLY A 282 11.34 -11.98 9.04
N LEU A 283 10.24 -11.62 9.71
CA LEU A 283 10.14 -11.70 11.17
C LEU A 283 10.23 -13.16 11.68
N ASP A 284 9.75 -14.14 10.94
CA ASP A 284 9.90 -15.56 11.30
C ASP A 284 11.35 -16.04 11.16
N VAL A 285 12.05 -15.59 10.11
CA VAL A 285 13.49 -15.84 9.94
C VAL A 285 14.28 -15.24 11.10
N TRP A 286 13.99 -13.99 11.48
CA TRP A 286 14.60 -13.38 12.67
C TRP A 286 14.23 -14.09 13.96
N GLY A 287 12.99 -14.55 14.11
CA GLY A 287 12.58 -15.40 15.22
C GLY A 287 13.42 -16.67 15.33
N ALA A 288 13.66 -17.35 14.21
CA ALA A 288 14.53 -18.52 14.17
C ALA A 288 15.99 -18.17 14.53
N ILE A 289 16.53 -17.06 14.02
CA ILE A 289 17.90 -16.59 14.31
C ILE A 289 18.07 -16.27 15.80
N LEU A 290 17.11 -15.56 16.39
CA LEU A 290 17.15 -15.12 17.78
C LEU A 290 16.63 -16.18 18.77
N ASN A 291 16.23 -17.35 18.27
CA ASN A 291 15.57 -18.42 19.01
C ASN A 291 14.35 -17.92 19.82
N ARG A 292 13.51 -17.13 19.16
CA ARG A 292 12.25 -16.60 19.71
C ARG A 292 11.11 -16.96 18.78
N SER A 293 10.13 -17.69 19.33
CA SER A 293 8.87 -17.94 18.66
C SER A 293 7.93 -16.75 18.82
N ARG A 294 6.86 -16.73 18.03
CA ARG A 294 5.74 -15.79 18.19
C ARG A 294 4.87 -16.08 19.41
N GLU A 295 5.14 -17.17 20.12
CA GLU A 295 4.31 -17.63 21.23
C GLU A 295 4.61 -16.82 22.49
N PHE A 296 3.55 -16.43 23.21
CA PHE A 296 3.67 -15.92 24.57
C PHE A 296 2.53 -16.48 25.43
N ILE A 297 2.76 -16.52 26.74
CA ILE A 297 1.81 -17.07 27.70
C ILE A 297 1.21 -15.91 28.50
N TYR A 298 -0.12 -15.83 28.50
CA TYR A 298 -0.87 -14.87 29.31
C TYR A 298 -1.97 -15.60 30.09
N ASN A 299 -1.99 -15.43 31.42
CA ASN A 299 -2.90 -16.11 32.35
C ASN A 299 -2.99 -17.64 32.13
N GLY A 300 -1.85 -18.29 31.82
CA GLY A 300 -1.77 -19.73 31.57
C GLY A 300 -2.25 -20.19 30.19
N ASN A 301 -2.77 -19.27 29.36
CA ASN A 301 -3.15 -19.54 27.98
C ASN A 301 -2.05 -19.13 27.01
N ARG A 302 -1.91 -19.88 25.91
CA ARG A 302 -0.93 -19.63 24.85
C ARG A 302 -1.55 -18.73 23.78
N TYR A 303 -0.84 -17.68 23.43
CA TYR A 303 -1.19 -16.72 22.38
C TYR A 303 -0.04 -16.61 21.39
N TYR A 304 -0.32 -16.12 20.18
CA TYR A 304 0.67 -15.95 19.13
C TYR A 304 0.65 -14.50 18.65
N LEU A 305 1.80 -13.85 18.52
CA LEU A 305 1.91 -12.49 17.98
C LEU A 305 1.75 -12.48 16.45
N GLN A 306 0.56 -12.89 15.98
CA GLN A 306 0.15 -12.97 14.59
C GLN A 306 -1.37 -12.94 14.47
N GLY A 307 -1.89 -12.19 13.51
CA GLY A 307 -3.32 -12.12 13.24
C GLY A 307 -4.10 -11.33 14.30
N ALA A 308 -5.29 -10.86 13.93
CA ALA A 308 -6.14 -10.10 14.85
C ALA A 308 -6.67 -11.00 15.97
N GLN A 309 -6.61 -10.54 17.21
CA GLN A 309 -6.98 -11.33 18.39
C GLN A 309 -7.27 -10.45 19.60
N THR A 310 -8.13 -10.96 20.49
CA THR A 310 -8.49 -10.32 21.75
C THR A 310 -7.70 -10.96 22.89
N ILE A 311 -6.91 -10.16 23.62
CA ILE A 311 -6.10 -10.60 24.76
C ILE A 311 -6.45 -9.73 25.95
N GLY A 312 -6.81 -10.33 27.09
CA GLY A 312 -7.15 -9.57 28.30
C GLY A 312 -8.33 -8.60 28.15
N GLY A 313 -9.22 -8.83 27.18
CA GLY A 313 -10.34 -7.93 26.85
C GLY A 313 -9.97 -6.74 25.97
N VAL A 314 -8.75 -6.72 25.42
CA VAL A 314 -8.29 -5.72 24.44
C VAL A 314 -8.20 -6.36 23.06
N ASP A 315 -8.83 -5.73 22.08
CA ASP A 315 -8.79 -6.16 20.68
C ASP A 315 -7.54 -5.60 19.99
N PHE A 316 -6.73 -6.48 19.42
CA PHE A 316 -5.56 -6.11 18.62
C PHE A 316 -5.78 -6.41 17.15
N THR A 317 -5.40 -5.47 16.29
CA THR A 317 -5.33 -5.70 14.84
C THR A 317 -4.15 -6.59 14.47
N ALA A 318 -4.19 -7.19 13.28
CA ALA A 318 -3.09 -8.02 12.78
C ALA A 318 -1.77 -7.22 12.68
N GLU A 319 -1.84 -5.96 12.26
CA GLU A 319 -0.69 -5.06 12.16
C GLU A 319 -0.10 -4.75 13.55
N GLN A 320 -0.95 -4.48 14.54
CA GLN A 320 -0.50 -4.24 15.92
C GLN A 320 0.23 -5.47 16.50
N MET A 321 -0.25 -6.68 16.20
CA MET A 321 0.41 -7.92 16.61
C MET A 321 1.77 -8.12 15.95
N GLU A 322 1.90 -7.84 14.64
CA GLU A 322 3.19 -7.91 13.95
C GLU A 322 4.18 -6.84 14.45
N ASN A 323 3.71 -5.63 14.68
CA ASN A 323 4.51 -4.55 15.26
C ASN A 323 5.00 -4.90 16.67
N LEU A 324 4.17 -5.58 17.47
CA LEU A 324 4.57 -6.09 18.79
C LEU A 324 5.64 -7.18 18.66
N TYR A 325 5.48 -8.14 17.74
CA TYR A 325 6.50 -9.17 17.51
C TYR A 325 7.84 -8.56 17.05
N ARG A 326 7.81 -7.55 16.18
CA ARG A 326 9.01 -6.81 15.78
C ARG A 326 9.72 -6.19 16.98
N LYS A 327 8.99 -5.55 17.90
CA LYS A 327 9.57 -5.00 19.15
C LYS A 327 10.21 -6.09 20.01
N VAL A 328 9.57 -7.26 20.14
CA VAL A 328 10.12 -8.43 20.87
C VAL A 328 11.46 -8.89 20.28
N LEU A 329 11.55 -8.97 18.95
CA LEU A 329 12.77 -9.39 18.26
C LEU A 329 13.89 -8.34 18.40
N GLN A 330 13.58 -7.06 18.23
CA GLN A 330 14.54 -5.97 18.43
C GLN A 330 15.08 -5.97 19.86
N LEU A 331 14.21 -6.14 20.86
CA LEU A 331 14.58 -6.24 22.27
C LEU A 331 15.47 -7.46 22.54
N THR A 332 15.13 -8.60 21.94
CA THR A 332 15.95 -9.83 22.07
C THR A 332 17.34 -9.64 21.44
N ALA A 333 17.42 -9.03 20.25
CA ALA A 333 18.69 -8.72 19.60
C ALA A 333 19.53 -7.74 20.43
N MET A 334 18.92 -6.68 20.95
CA MET A 334 19.59 -5.71 21.82
C MET A 334 20.06 -6.35 23.14
N ARG A 335 19.32 -7.31 23.71
CA ARG A 335 19.77 -8.07 24.88
C ARG A 335 21.01 -8.93 24.58
N TYR A 336 21.08 -9.56 23.42
CA TYR A 336 22.23 -10.40 23.05
C TYR A 336 23.49 -9.58 22.71
N ILE A 337 23.32 -8.39 22.11
CA ILE A 337 24.44 -7.55 21.67
C ILE A 337 24.85 -6.53 22.76
N GLY A 338 23.91 -6.14 23.61
CA GLY A 338 24.09 -5.11 24.63
C GLY A 338 24.93 -5.55 25.83
N ASN A 339 25.62 -4.61 26.45
CA ASN A 339 26.45 -4.84 27.64
C ASN A 339 25.66 -4.79 28.97
N ALA A 340 24.32 -4.74 28.91
CA ALA A 340 23.41 -4.59 30.05
C ALA A 340 23.75 -3.43 31.02
N SER A 341 24.52 -2.43 30.58
CA SER A 341 24.78 -1.23 31.38
C SER A 341 23.50 -0.43 31.59
N ILE A 342 23.38 0.31 32.70
CA ILE A 342 22.21 1.15 32.98
C ILE A 342 21.90 2.09 31.82
N ALA A 343 22.92 2.65 31.16
CA ALA A 343 22.74 3.48 29.97
C ALA A 343 22.10 2.68 28.81
N SER A 344 22.61 1.48 28.53
CA SER A 344 22.07 0.61 27.48
C SER A 344 20.64 0.14 27.79
N LEU A 345 20.35 -0.19 29.05
CA LEU A 345 19.01 -0.57 29.51
C LEU A 345 18.03 0.61 29.43
N ASN A 346 18.49 1.82 29.73
CA ASN A 346 17.67 3.02 29.54
C ASN A 346 17.35 3.27 28.07
N THR A 347 18.35 3.16 27.18
CA THR A 347 18.12 3.28 25.72
C THR A 347 17.13 2.22 25.24
N LEU A 348 17.26 0.98 25.72
CA LEU A 348 16.40 -0.15 25.38
C LEU A 348 14.93 0.11 25.73
N ILE A 349 14.67 0.57 26.95
CA ILE A 349 13.30 0.73 27.45
C ILE A 349 12.67 1.98 26.87
N GLN A 350 13.45 3.05 26.70
CA GLN A 350 12.99 4.23 25.98
C GLN A 350 12.67 3.93 24.51
N PHE A 351 13.40 3.00 23.87
CA PHE A 351 13.09 2.58 22.51
C PHE A 351 11.73 1.87 22.40
N ILE A 352 11.36 1.06 23.40
CA ILE A 352 10.12 0.27 23.37
C ILE A 352 8.89 1.12 23.71
N PHE A 353 9.02 1.95 24.74
CA PHE A 353 7.91 2.67 25.40
C PHE A 353 7.92 4.17 25.14
N LYS A 354 8.66 4.62 24.12
CA LYS A 354 8.76 6.04 23.74
C LYS A 354 7.39 6.73 23.66
N ASP A 355 6.40 6.00 23.13
CA ASP A 355 5.07 6.52 22.85
C ASP A 355 4.11 6.38 24.06
N ASP A 356 4.45 5.54 25.04
CA ASP A 356 3.58 5.22 26.19
C ASP A 356 3.86 6.11 27.41
N GLY A 357 5.08 6.63 27.55
CA GLY A 357 5.43 7.61 28.59
C GLY A 357 6.88 7.52 29.07
N GLU A 358 7.20 8.32 30.08
CA GLU A 358 8.53 8.32 30.68
C GLU A 358 8.84 7.00 31.39
N CYS A 359 9.96 6.39 31.04
CA CYS A 359 10.45 5.15 31.62
C CYS A 359 11.98 5.15 31.71
N TYR A 360 12.51 4.55 32.77
CA TYR A 360 13.95 4.47 33.00
C TYR A 360 14.34 3.33 33.94
N CYS A 361 15.58 2.86 33.81
CA CYS A 361 16.24 1.91 34.69
C CYS A 361 17.18 2.67 35.64
N LEU A 362 17.15 2.31 36.92
CA LEU A 362 18.04 2.82 37.96
C LEU A 362 18.60 1.69 38.82
N GLU A 363 19.81 1.89 39.32
CA GLU A 363 20.39 1.04 40.37
C GLU A 363 19.97 1.57 41.74
N TYR A 364 19.45 0.70 42.61
CA TYR A 364 18.99 1.09 43.95
C TYR A 364 19.66 0.31 45.09
N GLY A 365 20.64 -0.53 44.78
CA GLY A 365 21.37 -1.32 45.76
C GLY A 365 22.41 -2.23 45.10
N THR A 366 23.18 -2.93 45.93
CA THR A 366 24.20 -3.86 45.45
C THR A 366 23.54 -5.05 44.76
N MET A 367 23.77 -5.20 43.45
CA MET A 367 23.15 -6.23 42.60
C MET A 367 21.62 -6.09 42.47
N TYR A 368 21.09 -4.87 42.55
CA TYR A 368 19.67 -4.58 42.35
C TYR A 368 19.43 -3.46 41.35
N ILE A 369 18.63 -3.75 40.31
CA ILE A 369 18.14 -2.75 39.36
C ILE A 369 16.62 -2.66 39.40
N ARG A 370 16.11 -1.47 39.10
CA ARG A 370 14.69 -1.20 39.04
C ARG A 370 14.31 -0.50 37.76
N TYR A 371 13.29 -0.99 37.10
CA TYR A 371 12.63 -0.34 35.99
C TYR A 371 11.43 0.45 36.49
N VAL A 372 11.46 1.76 36.27
CA VAL A 372 10.42 2.69 36.67
C VAL A 372 9.64 3.11 35.44
N PHE A 373 8.32 2.88 35.45
CA PHE A 373 7.39 3.30 34.41
C PHE A 373 6.46 4.37 34.98
N ARG A 374 6.36 5.55 34.35
CA ARG A 374 5.42 6.59 34.75
C ARG A 374 4.01 6.42 34.17
N PHE A 375 3.67 5.18 33.83
CA PHE A 375 2.39 4.77 33.25
C PHE A 375 2.16 3.28 33.56
N TYR A 376 0.92 2.81 33.36
CA TYR A 376 0.60 1.39 33.49
C TYR A 376 0.91 0.67 32.19
N LEU A 377 1.71 -0.40 32.26
CA LEU A 377 1.91 -1.30 31.13
C LEU A 377 0.63 -2.08 30.85
N ASN A 378 0.31 -2.25 29.57
CA ASN A 378 -0.73 -3.19 29.18
C ASN A 378 -0.27 -4.64 29.40
N ASP A 379 -1.24 -5.55 29.46
CA ASP A 379 -1.00 -6.97 29.77
C ASP A 379 0.00 -7.65 28.81
N VAL A 380 0.00 -7.24 27.55
CA VAL A 380 0.91 -7.77 26.53
C VAL A 380 2.33 -7.22 26.70
N GLN A 381 2.48 -5.92 26.95
CA GLN A 381 3.75 -5.26 27.24
C GLN A 381 4.42 -5.84 28.50
N LYS A 382 3.61 -6.14 29.51
CA LYS A 382 4.08 -6.79 30.73
C LYS A 382 4.62 -8.19 30.43
N ALA A 383 3.88 -9.01 29.68
CA ALA A 383 4.34 -10.33 29.25
C ALA A 383 5.64 -10.26 28.42
N ILE A 384 5.77 -9.25 27.55
CA ILE A 384 6.96 -9.04 26.72
C ILE A 384 8.20 -8.73 27.57
N ILE A 385 8.08 -7.80 28.51
CA ILE A 385 9.19 -7.43 29.40
C ILE A 385 9.58 -8.63 30.27
N GLU A 386 8.62 -9.31 30.89
CA GLU A 386 8.88 -10.46 31.77
C GLU A 386 9.54 -11.64 31.03
N THR A 387 9.23 -11.81 29.74
CA THR A 387 9.82 -12.87 28.91
C THR A 387 11.29 -12.61 28.56
N ILE A 388 11.70 -11.35 28.51
CA ILE A 388 13.04 -10.96 28.05
C ILE A 388 13.94 -10.56 29.21
N ASP A 389 13.37 -9.94 30.24
CA ASP A 389 13.99 -9.54 31.52
C ASP A 389 15.46 -9.11 31.35
N PRO A 390 15.71 -7.93 30.75
CA PRO A 390 17.04 -7.55 30.30
C PRO A 390 17.90 -7.04 31.45
N HIS A 391 18.40 -7.91 32.33
CA HIS A 391 19.27 -7.53 33.43
C HIS A 391 20.69 -8.12 33.31
N PRO A 392 21.71 -7.54 33.96
CA PRO A 392 23.01 -8.15 34.09
C PRO A 392 22.94 -9.48 34.85
N SER A 393 23.87 -10.38 34.57
CA SER A 393 23.95 -11.67 35.27
C SER A 393 24.18 -11.46 36.77
N GLY A 394 23.38 -12.14 37.60
CA GLY A 394 23.48 -12.08 39.07
C GLY A 394 22.90 -10.81 39.69
N VAL A 395 22.20 -9.98 38.91
CA VAL A 395 21.50 -8.79 39.39
C VAL A 395 20.01 -9.05 39.38
N GLU A 396 19.32 -8.71 40.47
CA GLU A 396 17.87 -8.83 40.57
C GLU A 396 17.19 -7.61 39.94
N SER A 397 16.20 -7.87 39.07
CA SER A 397 15.37 -6.84 38.45
C SER A 397 14.03 -6.70 39.18
N SER A 398 13.59 -5.46 39.36
CA SER A 398 12.26 -5.14 39.89
C SER A 398 11.55 -4.12 39.01
N TYR A 399 10.21 -4.17 39.02
CA TYR A 399 9.35 -3.30 38.23
C TYR A 399 8.54 -2.39 39.17
N GLU A 400 8.57 -1.08 38.94
CA GLU A 400 7.82 -0.10 39.72
C GLU A 400 7.01 0.81 38.78
N TYR A 401 5.73 0.99 39.11
CA TYR A 401 4.79 1.80 38.35
C TYR A 401 4.46 3.06 39.14
N LEU A 402 4.81 4.23 38.60
CA LEU A 402 4.58 5.55 39.18
C LEU A 402 3.75 6.43 38.22
N PRO A 403 2.50 6.05 37.92
CA PRO A 403 1.65 6.81 36.99
C PRO A 403 1.50 8.26 37.45
N THR A 404 1.80 9.22 36.58
CA THR A 404 1.54 10.64 36.85
C THR A 404 0.06 10.96 36.64
N GLN A 405 -0.79 10.51 37.56
CA GLN A 405 -2.08 11.15 37.81
C GLN A 405 -2.22 11.39 39.32
N THR A 406 -2.50 12.66 39.63
CA THR A 406 -2.80 13.25 40.93
C THR A 406 -3.36 12.28 41.95
N TYR A 407 -2.64 12.13 43.06
CA TYR A 407 -3.17 11.51 44.27
C TYR A 407 -4.51 12.16 44.65
N PHE A 408 -5.45 11.34 45.11
CA PHE A 408 -6.65 11.82 45.78
C PHE A 408 -6.21 12.48 47.10
N GLY A 409 -6.48 13.77 47.24
CA GLY A 409 -6.09 14.60 48.37
C GLY A 409 -6.96 15.86 48.42
N PHE A 410 -7.05 16.50 49.58
CA PHE A 410 -7.88 17.69 49.77
C PHE A 410 -7.14 18.96 49.33
N ILE A 411 -7.87 19.90 48.70
CA ILE A 411 -7.42 21.29 48.54
C ILE A 411 -7.43 21.92 49.93
N VAL A 412 -6.26 22.23 50.47
CA VAL A 412 -6.19 23.08 51.67
C VAL A 412 -6.36 24.51 51.20
N ARG A 413 -7.52 25.10 51.50
CA ARG A 413 -7.75 26.52 51.25
C ARG A 413 -6.88 27.32 52.22
N GLY A 414 -5.78 27.89 51.73
CA GLY A 414 -5.03 28.88 52.48
C GLY A 414 -5.92 30.07 52.81
N VAL A 415 -5.79 30.62 54.02
CA VAL A 415 -6.47 31.86 54.41
C VAL A 415 -6.01 32.96 53.45
N GLY A 416 -6.90 33.38 52.55
CA GLY A 416 -6.58 34.33 51.48
C GLY A 416 -6.97 33.89 50.05
N GLY A 417 -7.48 32.67 49.86
CA GLY A 417 -8.14 32.29 48.60
C GLY A 417 -7.20 32.02 47.42
N THR A 418 -5.94 31.67 47.69
CA THR A 418 -5.04 31.08 46.68
C THR A 418 -4.95 29.58 46.92
N ASP A 419 -5.25 28.79 45.89
CA ASP A 419 -5.24 27.33 45.95
C ASP A 419 -3.79 26.82 46.05
N GLN A 420 -3.51 25.98 47.05
CA GLN A 420 -2.21 25.32 47.26
C GLN A 420 -2.25 23.87 46.73
N PRO A 421 -1.11 23.28 46.33
CA PRO A 421 -1.06 21.95 45.74
C PRO A 421 -1.52 20.82 46.69
N TYR A 422 -2.04 19.74 46.10
CA TYR A 422 -2.63 18.57 46.77
C TYR A 422 -1.66 17.89 47.76
N LEU A 423 -2.13 17.61 49.00
CA LEU A 423 -1.40 16.85 50.03
C LEU A 423 -1.88 15.37 50.10
N PRO A 424 -0.99 14.39 50.30
CA PRO A 424 -1.35 12.97 50.41
C PRO A 424 -2.03 12.64 51.76
N PHE A 425 -2.71 11.49 51.81
CA PHE A 425 -3.44 10.97 52.98
C PHE A 425 -2.61 10.73 54.23
N ASP A 426 -1.28 10.69 54.08
CA ASP A 426 -0.36 10.24 55.11
C ASP A 426 0.10 11.40 56.03
N ASN A 427 -0.56 12.56 55.93
CA ASN A 427 -0.22 13.77 56.68
C ASN A 427 -1.42 14.25 57.51
N GLY A 428 -1.52 13.79 58.77
CA GLY A 428 -2.57 14.21 59.71
C GLY A 428 -3.34 13.04 60.38
N PRO A 429 -4.45 13.33 61.10
CA PRO A 429 -4.97 12.56 62.23
C PRO A 429 -5.62 11.20 61.90
N PHE A 430 -5.41 10.67 60.69
CA PHE A 430 -5.96 9.40 60.25
C PHE A 430 -4.84 8.36 60.12
N TYR A 431 -4.18 8.07 61.24
CA TYR A 431 -3.46 6.81 61.40
C TYR A 431 -4.43 5.74 61.90
N ARG A 432 -4.50 4.61 61.20
CA ARG A 432 -5.02 3.36 61.74
C ARG A 432 -4.02 2.24 61.49
#